data_AF-A0A7Y0Q823-F1
#
_entry.id   AF-A0A7Y0Q823-F1
#
_cell.length_a   1.000
_cell.length_b   1.000
_cell.length_c   1.000
_cell.angle_alpha   90.00
_cell.angle_beta   90.00
_cell.angle_gamma   90.00
#
_symmetry.space_group_name_H-M   'P 1'
#
loop_
_entity.id
_entity.type
_entity.pdbx_description
1 polymer ?
#
loop_
_entity_poly.entity_id
_entity_poly.type
_entity_poly.pdbx_seq_one_letter_code
_entity_poly.pdbx_strand_id
1 'polypeptide(L)' 'MLTFLATTLSLIGVFLLQDNGLLTRHKTKQVVASVILIFSAILFGSEYGVLRGIFIFIGIISLLGTLFTLLRYKLDKA' A
#
# COMPACT_ATOMS: atom_id res chain seq x y z
N MET A 1 -5.92 15.71 -7.83
CA MET A 1 -4.45 15.59 -7.72
C MET A 1 -4.01 14.82 -6.48
N LEU A 2 -4.58 15.13 -5.31
CA LEU A 2 -4.27 14.46 -4.04
C LEU A 2 -4.53 12.94 -4.08
N THR A 3 -5.62 12.50 -4.74
CA THR A 3 -5.93 11.08 -4.93
C THR A 3 -4.83 10.32 -5.66
N PHE A 4 -4.28 10.93 -6.72
CA PHE A 4 -3.21 10.30 -7.50
C PHE A 4 -1.99 10.11 -6.60
N LEU A 5 -1.54 11.17 -5.92
CA LEU A 5 -0.42 11.11 -4.98
C LEU A 5 -0.64 10.08 -3.87
N ALA A 6 -1.84 10.05 -3.27
CA ALA A 6 -2.18 9.08 -2.23
C ALA A 6 -2.08 7.64 -2.75
N THR A 7 -2.52 7.40 -3.99
CA THR A 7 -2.45 6.07 -4.63
C THR A 7 -1.00 5.67 -4.91
N THR A 8 -0.17 6.60 -5.40
CA THR A 8 1.26 6.34 -5.65
C THR A 8 2.00 6.04 -4.35
N LEU A 9 1.70 6.77 -3.28
CA LEU A 9 2.26 6.52 -1.95
C LEU A 9 1.82 5.15 -1.40
N SER A 10 0.54 4.79 -1.57
CA SER A 10 0.05 3.45 -1.22
C SER A 10 0.84 2.36 -1.94
N LEU A 11 1.10 2.53 -3.25
CA LEU A 11 1.85 1.58 -4.06
C LEU A 11 3.30 1.42 -3.59
N ILE A 12 3.99 2.53 -3.31
CA ILE A 12 5.36 2.52 -2.79
C ILE A 12 5.42 1.87 -1.39
N GLY A 13 4.47 2.21 -0.51
CA GLY A 13 4.39 1.66 0.84
C GLY A 13 4.17 0.14 0.83
N VAL A 14 3.22 -0.34 0.03
CA VAL A 14 2.95 -1.78 -0.13
C VAL A 14 4.18 -2.49 -0.71
N PHE A 15 4.81 -1.91 -1.73
CA PHE A 15 6.02 -2.48 -2.34
C PHE A 15 7.17 -2.61 -1.33
N LEU A 16 7.40 -1.59 -0.50
CA LEU A 16 8.44 -1.61 0.54
C LEU A 16 8.17 -2.61 1.66
N LEU A 17 6.89 -2.87 1.98
CA LEU A 17 6.49 -3.84 2.99
C LEU A 17 6.68 -5.29 2.54
N GLN A 18 6.89 -5.53 1.25
CA GLN A 18 6.91 -6.86 0.69
C GLN A 18 8.31 -7.24 0.21
N ASP A 19 8.90 -8.26 0.84
CA ASP A 19 10.10 -8.93 0.32
C ASP A 19 9.70 -10.37 -0.06
N ASN A 20 9.75 -10.69 -1.36
CA ASN A 20 9.44 -12.03 -1.91
C ASN A 20 8.06 -12.59 -1.48
N GLY A 21 7.01 -11.77 -1.54
CA GLY A 21 5.66 -12.23 -1.20
C GLY A 21 5.37 -12.29 0.30
N LEU A 22 6.37 -12.06 1.16
CA LEU A 22 6.24 -12.03 2.61
C LEU A 22 6.45 -10.61 3.13
N LEU A 23 5.97 -10.37 4.36
CA LEU A 23 6.28 -9.15 5.08
C LEU A 23 7.79 -9.01 5.27
N THR A 24 8.36 -7.88 4.84
CA THR A 24 9.80 -7.60 4.96
C THR A 24 10.27 -7.79 6.41
N ARG A 25 11.41 -8.45 6.61
CA ARG A 25 12.03 -8.60 7.95
C ARG A 25 12.83 -7.36 8.35
N HIS A 26 13.12 -6.47 7.42
CA HIS A 26 13.90 -5.26 7.69
C HIS A 26 13.05 -4.23 8.43
N LYS A 27 13.35 -4.03 9.72
CA LYS A 27 12.64 -3.08 10.60
C LYS A 27 12.58 -1.66 10.01
N THR A 28 13.68 -1.19 9.41
CA THR A 28 13.70 0.13 8.77
C THR A 28 12.71 0.24 7.61
N LYS A 29 12.63 -0.79 6.74
CA LYS A 29 11.66 -0.82 5.64
C LYS A 29 10.22 -0.85 6.17
N GLN A 30 9.96 -1.63 7.22
CA GLN A 30 8.63 -1.68 7.86
C GLN A 30 8.21 -0.30 8.37
N VAL A 31 9.10 0.41 9.07
CA VAL A 31 8.81 1.73 9.63
C VAL A 31 8.56 2.75 8.51
N VAL A 32 9.46 2.82 7.52
CA VAL A 32 9.34 3.75 6.38
C VAL A 32 8.04 3.51 5.62
N ALA A 33 7.73 2.25 5.31
CA ALA A 33 6.50 1.89 4.63
C ALA A 33 5.25 2.24 5.45
N SER A 34 5.26 1.97 6.77
CA SER A 34 4.14 2.32 7.66
C SER A 34 3.88 3.82 7.66
N VAL A 35 4.94 4.64 7.75
CA VAL A 35 4.83 6.11 7.69
C VAL A 35 4.21 6.54 6.35
N ILE A 36 4.71 6.01 5.23
CA ILE A 36 4.19 6.32 3.89
C ILE A 36 2.70 5.95 3.77
N LEU A 37 2.30 4.78 4.28
CA LEU A 37 0.91 4.33 4.24
C LEU A 37 0.01 5.20 5.14
N ILE A 38 0.48 5.63 6.31
CA ILE A 38 -0.26 6.56 7.17
C ILE A 38 -0.50 7.89 6.45
N PHE A 39 0.53 8.45 5.80
CA PHE A 39 0.37 9.67 5.01
C PHE A 39 -0.63 9.48 3.87
N SER A 40 -0.57 8.34 3.17
CA SER A 40 -1.54 8.01 2.13
C SER A 40 -2.97 7.94 2.67
N ALA A 41 -3.19 7.31 3.83
CA ALA A 41 -4.50 7.25 4.49
C ALA A 41 -5.04 8.65 4.84
N ILE A 42 -4.16 9.51 5.37
CA ILE A 42 -4.52 10.90 5.70
C ILE A 42 -4.94 11.66 4.44
N LEU A 43 -4.21 11.50 3.33
CA LEU A 43 -4.55 12.16 2.05
C LEU A 43 -5.89 11.67 1.48
N PHE A 44 -6.20 10.38 1.59
CA PHE A 44 -7.53 9.87 1.22
C PHE A 44 -8.62 10.43 2.13
N GLY A 45 -8.34 10.52 3.44
CA GLY A 45 -9.24 11.12 4.42
C GLY A 45 -9.51 12.59 4.18
N SER A 46 -8.51 13.37 3.76
CA SER A 46 -8.67 14.79 3.46
C SER A 46 -9.49 15.05 2.19
N GLU A 47 -9.37 14.20 1.17
CA GLU A 47 -10.07 14.38 -0.11
C GLU A 47 -11.53 13.91 -0.06
N TYR A 48 -11.80 12.77 0.58
CA TYR A 48 -13.13 12.12 0.54
C TYR A 48 -13.89 12.17 1.87
N GLY A 49 -13.30 12.77 2.91
CA GLY A 49 -13.78 12.70 4.29
C GLY A 49 -13.24 11.46 5.01
N VAL A 50 -13.02 11.56 6.32
CA VAL A 50 -12.26 10.57 7.12
C VAL A 50 -12.78 9.14 6.94
N LEU A 51 -14.08 8.90 7.15
CA LEU A 51 -14.65 7.56 7.11
C LEU A 51 -14.54 6.95 5.70
N ARG A 52 -14.96 7.70 4.67
CA ARG A 52 -14.93 7.25 3.27
C ARG A 52 -13.50 7.06 2.78
N GLY A 53 -12.59 7.96 3.14
CA GLY A 53 -11.18 7.90 2.80
C GLY A 53 -10.51 6.63 3.36
N ILE A 54 -10.80 6.25 4.61
CA ILE A 54 -10.29 5.01 5.20
C ILE A 54 -10.78 3.78 4.42
N PHE A 55 -12.06 3.72 4.05
CA PHE A 55 -12.57 2.60 3.24
C PHE A 55 -11.91 2.51 1.86
N ILE A 56 -11.71 3.65 1.19
CA ILE A 56 -10.99 3.71 -0.10
C ILE A 56 -9.55 3.22 0.06
N PHE A 57 -8.86 3.71 1.09
CA PHE A 57 -7.49 3.33 1.41
C PHE A 57 -7.34 1.84 1.66
N ILE A 58 -8.21 1.25 2.50
CA ILE A 58 -8.22 -0.20 2.77
C ILE A 58 -8.44 -0.97 1.46
N GLY A 59 -9.43 -0.56 0.65
CA GLY A 59 -9.71 -1.21 -0.64
C GLY A 59 -8.52 -1.19 -1.59
N ILE A 60 -7.81 -0.05 -1.69
CA ILE A 60 -6.62 0.09 -2.53
C ILE A 60 -5.48 -0.79 -2.03
N ILE A 61 -5.19 -0.80 -0.73
CA ILE A 61 -4.11 -1.65 -0.19
C ILE A 61 -4.43 -3.12 -0.35
N SER A 62 -5.66 -3.54 -0.10
CA SER A 62 -6.10 -4.92 -0.32
C SER A 62 -5.92 -5.33 -1.78
N LEU A 63 -6.38 -4.50 -2.71
CA LEU A 63 -6.22 -4.74 -4.16
C LEU A 63 -4.75 -4.86 -4.55
N LEU A 64 -3.91 -3.91 -4.11
CA LEU A 64 -2.47 -3.92 -4.39
C LEU A 64 -1.78 -5.15 -3.81
N GLY A 65 -2.05 -5.49 -2.54
CA GLY A 65 -1.49 -6.67 -1.89
C GLY A 65 -1.88 -7.97 -2.61
N THR A 66 -3.15 -8.09 -3.03
CA THR A 66 -3.61 -9.23 -3.82
C THR A 66 -2.91 -9.29 -5.19
N LEU A 67 -2.82 -8.16 -5.91
CA LEU A 67 -2.12 -8.07 -7.19
C LEU A 67 -0.66 -8.50 -7.09
N PHE A 68 0.08 -7.96 -6.12
CA PHE A 68 1.49 -8.33 -5.92
C PHE A 68 1.64 -9.81 -5.58
N THR A 69 0.76 -10.36 -4.75
CA THR A 69 0.77 -11.79 -4.39
C THR A 69 0.52 -12.68 -5.61
N LEU A 70 -0.46 -12.35 -6.44
CA LEU A 70 -0.79 -13.10 -7.65
C LEU A 70 0.31 -13.00 -8.71
N LEU A 71 0.86 -11.81 -8.94
CA LEU A 71 1.97 -11.60 -9.86
C LEU A 71 3.19 -12.41 -9.44
N ARG A 72 3.51 -12.41 -8.14
CA ARG A 72 4.62 -13.21 -7.62
C ARG A 72 4.38 -14.70 -7.79
N TYR A 73 3.19 -15.18 -7.46
CA TYR A 73 2.82 -16.58 -7.66
C TYR A 73 2.98 -17.04 -9.12
N LYS A 74 2.62 -16.19 -10.08
CA LYS A 74 2.84 -16.47 -11.51
C LYS A 74 4.33 -16.49 -11.87
N LEU A 75 5.11 -15.54 -11.34
CA LEU A 75 6.57 -15.47 -11.55
C LEU A 75 7.31 -16.68 -10.98
N ASP A 76 6.93 -17.15 -9.79
CA ASP A 76 7.59 -18.30 -9.15
C ASP A 76 7.22 -19.64 -9.82
N LYS A 77 6.14 -19.68 -10.62
CA LYS A 77 5.69 -20.87 -11.38
C LYS A 77 6.11 -20.87 -12.85
N ALA A 78 6.58 -19.75 -13.38
CA ALA A 78 7.05 -19.60 -14.75
C ALA A 78 8.52 -20.00 -14.87
#